data_AF-A0A936A212-F1
#
_entry.id   AF-A0A936A212-F1
#
_cell.length_a   1.000
_cell.length_b   1.000
_cell.length_c   1.000
_cell.angle_alpha   90.00
_cell.angle_beta   90.00
_cell.angle_gamma   90.00
#
_symmetry.space_group_name_H-M   'P 1'
#
loop_
_entity.id
_entity.type
_entity.pdbx_description
1 polymer ?
#
loop_
_entity_poly.entity_id
_entity_poly.type
_entity_poly.pdbx_seq_one_letter_code
_entity_poly.pdbx_strand_id
1 'polypeptide(L)'
;MSVVIAHTAAPPYLRETARVLHEADLLRLAVIGLATRDDDLWMRAISSIPGLGQLHALFRRKRFEEVPRAKLRRRGRYELARLVCGRLDRLGIATDYLWDQGTKRFDRYSASVLRPGDTAYGYEYGCLAFLNKPGNLATPRCTRSPVRHMTGITIC
;
A
#
# COMPACT_ATOMS: atom_id res chain seq x y z
N MET A 1 -12.75 0.13 -18.12
CA MET A 1 -12.79 0.48 -16.68
C MET A 1 -11.46 0.10 -16.09
N SER A 2 -10.82 0.99 -15.31
CA SER A 2 -9.44 0.76 -14.84
C SER A 2 -9.38 0.76 -13.31
N VAL A 3 -8.50 -0.06 -12.74
CA VAL A 3 -8.41 -0.30 -11.30
C VAL A 3 -7.13 0.31 -10.76
N VAL A 4 -7.25 0.98 -9.62
CA VAL A 4 -6.16 1.52 -8.83
C VAL A 4 -6.12 0.83 -7.49
N ILE A 5 -5.01 0.15 -7.21
CA ILE A 5 -4.78 -0.48 -5.92
C ILE A 5 -4.17 0.55 -4.97
N ALA A 6 -4.68 0.65 -3.75
CA ALA A 6 -4.12 1.49 -2.68
C ALA A 6 -3.99 0.70 -1.38
N HIS A 7 -2.76 0.38 -0.98
CA HIS A 7 -2.51 -0.31 0.29
C HIS A 7 -1.22 0.18 0.96
N THR A 8 -1.23 0.33 2.27
CA THR A 8 -0.02 0.73 3.01
C THR A 8 1.10 -0.32 2.95
N ALA A 9 0.83 -1.58 2.61
CA ALA A 9 1.80 -2.67 2.61
C ALA A 9 1.58 -3.57 1.39
N ALA A 10 2.50 -4.51 1.17
CA ALA A 10 2.45 -5.50 0.09
C ALA A 10 2.17 -6.93 0.63
N PRO A 11 1.00 -7.22 1.22
CA PRO A 11 0.68 -8.58 1.67
C PRO A 11 0.53 -9.55 0.48
N PRO A 12 0.66 -10.88 0.71
CA PRO A 12 0.59 -11.87 -0.36
C PRO A 12 -0.67 -11.80 -1.22
N TYR A 13 -1.84 -11.57 -0.60
CA TYR A 13 -3.10 -11.47 -1.34
C TYR A 13 -3.12 -10.28 -2.30
N LEU A 14 -2.55 -9.13 -1.89
CA LEU A 14 -2.51 -7.92 -2.71
C LEU A 14 -1.62 -8.10 -3.93
N ARG A 15 -0.51 -8.82 -3.76
CA ARG A 15 0.41 -9.18 -4.84
C ARG A 15 -0.32 -9.98 -5.91
N GLU A 16 -1.08 -10.99 -5.48
CA GLU A 16 -1.88 -11.82 -6.37
C GLU A 16 -3.01 -11.02 -7.04
N THR A 17 -3.73 -10.19 -6.29
CA THR A 17 -4.75 -9.31 -6.86
C THR A 17 -4.17 -8.36 -7.90
N ALA A 18 -3.00 -7.77 -7.64
CA ALA A 18 -2.33 -6.89 -8.58
C ALA A 18 -1.87 -7.62 -9.84
N ARG A 19 -1.38 -8.87 -9.69
CA ARG A 19 -1.01 -9.75 -10.80
C ARG A 19 -2.21 -10.01 -11.70
N VAL A 20 -3.31 -10.49 -11.14
CA VAL A 20 -4.53 -10.83 -11.89
C VAL A 20 -5.12 -9.61 -12.58
N LEU A 21 -5.20 -8.47 -11.89
CA LEU A 21 -5.68 -7.22 -12.49
C LEU A 21 -4.75 -6.73 -13.60
N HIS A 22 -3.44 -6.94 -13.48
CA HIS A 22 -2.50 -6.60 -14.53
C HIS A 22 -2.66 -7.52 -15.75
N GLU A 23 -2.78 -8.82 -15.54
CA GLU A 23 -2.97 -9.83 -16.60
C GLU A 23 -4.28 -9.60 -17.36
N ALA A 24 -5.32 -9.13 -16.69
CA ALA A 24 -6.60 -8.74 -17.30
C ALA A 24 -6.59 -7.34 -17.96
N ASP A 25 -5.44 -6.65 -17.99
CA ASP A 25 -5.28 -5.25 -18.42
C ASP A 25 -6.23 -4.24 -17.73
N LEU A 26 -6.68 -4.58 -16.52
CA LEU A 26 -7.51 -3.71 -15.69
C LEU A 26 -6.66 -2.82 -14.78
N LEU A 27 -5.47 -3.27 -14.38
CA LEU A 27 -4.62 -2.52 -13.46
C LEU A 27 -4.01 -1.29 -14.15
N ARG A 28 -4.40 -0.10 -13.68
CA ARG A 28 -3.76 1.16 -14.05
C ARG A 28 -2.56 1.48 -13.17
N LEU A 29 -2.73 1.37 -11.85
CA LEU A 29 -1.73 1.81 -10.88
C LEU A 29 -1.87 1.05 -9.56
N ALA A 30 -0.75 0.61 -8.99
CA ALA A 30 -0.64 0.15 -7.62
C ALA A 30 0.11 1.19 -6.78
N VAL A 31 -0.57 1.80 -5.82
CA VAL A 31 0.00 2.68 -4.82
C VAL A 31 0.23 1.85 -3.56
N ILE A 32 1.50 1.65 -3.21
CA ILE A 32 1.89 0.88 -2.03
C ILE A 32 2.72 1.76 -1.09
N GLY A 33 2.50 1.66 0.22
CA GLY A 33 3.33 2.33 1.22
C GLY A 33 4.78 1.87 1.10
N LEU A 34 5.13 0.75 1.73
CA LEU A 34 6.44 0.14 1.56
C LEU A 34 6.37 -1.12 0.69
N ALA A 35 6.98 -1.02 -0.49
CA ALA A 35 7.21 -2.12 -1.42
C ALA A 35 8.68 -2.13 -1.85
N THR A 36 9.25 -3.31 -1.99
CA THR A 36 10.65 -3.53 -2.37
C THR A 36 10.71 -4.37 -3.65
N ARG A 37 11.82 -4.27 -4.38
CA ARG A 37 12.11 -5.13 -5.52
C ARG A 37 13.55 -5.60 -5.46
N ASP A 38 13.85 -6.77 -6.00
CA ASP A 38 15.21 -7.31 -5.97
C ASP A 38 16.20 -6.50 -6.82
N ASP A 39 15.69 -5.77 -7.81
CA ASP A 39 16.44 -4.85 -8.68
C ASP A 39 16.59 -3.43 -8.08
N ASP A 40 16.19 -3.21 -6.83
CA ASP A 40 16.46 -1.96 -6.12
C ASP A 40 17.92 -1.90 -5.63
N LEU A 41 18.67 -0.85 -6.01
CA LEU A 41 20.07 -0.68 -5.62
C LEU A 41 20.28 -0.68 -4.10
N TRP A 42 19.34 -0.09 -3.35
CA TRP A 42 19.42 -0.02 -1.90
C TRP A 42 19.20 -1.37 -1.22
N MET A 43 18.44 -2.29 -1.84
CA MET A 43 18.28 -3.67 -1.34
C MET A 43 19.61 -4.42 -1.38
N ARG A 44 20.38 -4.24 -2.48
CA ARG A 44 21.74 -4.78 -2.61
C ARG A 44 22.66 -4.19 -1.57
N ALA A 45 22.64 -2.87 -1.38
CA ALA A 45 23.47 -2.20 -0.39
C ALA A 45 23.22 -2.70 1.04
N ILE A 46 21.94 -2.86 1.44
CA ILE A 46 21.59 -3.38 2.78
C ILE A 46 22.06 -4.83 2.94
N SER A 47 21.99 -5.65 1.89
CA SER A 47 22.43 -7.05 1.95
C SER A 47 23.94 -7.20 2.19
N SER A 48 24.74 -6.21 1.80
CA SER A 48 26.20 -6.23 1.92
C SER A 48 26.72 -5.70 3.26
N ILE A 49 25.89 -5.05 4.09
CA ILE A 49 26.32 -4.46 5.35
C ILE A 49 26.17 -5.48 6.49
N PRO A 50 27.27 -5.86 7.18
CA PRO A 50 27.21 -6.73 8.35
C PRO A 50 26.30 -6.15 9.44
N GLY A 51 25.45 -6.99 10.02
CA GLY A 51 24.50 -6.58 11.08
C GLY A 51 23.12 -6.11 10.58
N LEU A 52 22.93 -5.90 9.26
CA LEU A 52 21.62 -5.51 8.70
C LEU A 52 20.79 -6.68 8.14
N GLY A 53 21.18 -7.93 8.39
CA GLY A 53 20.48 -9.11 7.87
C GLY A 53 19.00 -9.19 8.25
N GLN A 54 18.64 -8.80 9.47
CA GLN A 54 17.24 -8.76 9.91
C GLN A 54 16.42 -7.72 9.15
N LEU A 55 17.03 -6.57 8.83
CA LEU A 55 16.40 -5.50 8.06
C LEU A 55 16.21 -5.94 6.60
N HIS A 56 17.21 -6.59 6.01
CA HIS A 56 17.10 -7.21 4.69
C HIS A 56 15.96 -8.23 4.63
N ALA A 57 15.85 -9.12 5.62
CA ALA A 57 14.76 -10.10 5.70
C ALA A 57 13.38 -9.43 5.81
N LEU A 58 13.26 -8.35 6.60
CA LEU A 58 12.03 -7.58 6.71
C LEU A 58 11.63 -6.95 5.38
N PHE A 59 12.59 -6.37 4.66
CA PHE A 59 12.34 -5.76 3.36
C PHE A 59 12.02 -6.80 2.28
N ARG A 60 12.63 -7.99 2.31
CA ARG A 60 12.26 -9.10 1.41
C ARG A 60 10.81 -9.55 1.58
N ARG A 61 10.25 -9.50 2.79
CA ARG A 61 8.83 -9.81 3.03
C ARG A 61 7.88 -8.79 2.38
N LYS A 62 8.37 -7.61 2.01
CA LYS A 62 7.63 -6.53 1.36
C LYS A 62 7.89 -6.46 -0.14
N ARG A 63 8.45 -7.53 -0.72
CA ARG A 63 8.73 -7.63 -2.15
C ARG A 63 7.43 -7.56 -2.96
N PHE A 64 7.45 -6.76 -4.02
CA PHE A 64 6.33 -6.55 -4.93
C PHE A 64 6.81 -6.45 -6.38
N GLU A 65 6.73 -7.56 -7.10
CA GLU A 65 7.30 -7.73 -8.43
C GLU A 65 6.28 -8.07 -9.51
N GLU A 66 5.06 -8.39 -9.09
CA GLU A 66 3.97 -8.90 -9.91
C GLU A 66 3.51 -7.92 -11.00
N VAL A 67 3.92 -6.66 -10.90
CA VAL A 67 3.58 -5.62 -11.87
C VAL A 67 4.81 -4.83 -12.31
N PRO A 68 4.79 -4.25 -13.53
CA PRO A 68 5.85 -3.39 -14.02
C PRO A 68 6.08 -2.18 -13.11
N ARG A 69 7.35 -1.75 -13.00
CA ARG A 69 7.74 -0.56 -12.23
C ARG A 69 6.93 0.70 -12.61
N ALA A 70 6.56 0.83 -13.89
CA ALA A 70 5.74 1.94 -14.38
C ALA A 70 4.36 2.01 -13.72
N LYS A 71 3.76 0.86 -13.39
CA LYS A 71 2.45 0.73 -12.74
C LYS A 71 2.55 0.67 -11.21
N LEU A 72 3.73 0.85 -10.62
CA LEU A 72 3.94 0.87 -9.17
C LEU A 72 4.33 2.28 -8.69
N ARG A 73 3.70 2.75 -7.62
CA ARG A 73 4.05 3.98 -6.90
C ARG A 73 4.26 3.67 -5.43
N ARG A 74 5.41 4.07 -4.90
CA ARG A 74 5.84 3.76 -3.52
C ARG A 74 5.73 5.01 -2.64
N ARG A 75 5.19 4.86 -1.44
CA ARG A 75 5.05 5.94 -0.44
C ARG A 75 5.59 5.50 0.93
N GLY A 76 6.82 4.98 0.93
CA GLY A 76 7.39 4.29 2.08
C GLY A 76 7.92 5.18 3.20
N ARG A 77 7.97 6.51 3.04
CA ARG A 77 8.62 7.40 4.02
C ARG A 77 8.05 7.28 5.43
N TYR A 78 6.73 7.13 5.58
CA TYR A 78 6.11 6.97 6.91
C TYR A 78 6.29 5.59 7.48
N GLU A 79 6.24 4.57 6.63
CA GLU A 79 6.43 3.21 7.08
C GLU A 79 7.89 2.95 7.47
N LEU A 80 8.85 3.55 6.76
CA LEU A 80 10.26 3.59 7.16
C LEU A 80 10.45 4.33 8.49
N ALA A 81 9.86 5.53 8.64
CA ALA A 81 9.90 6.26 9.90
C ALA A 81 9.29 5.44 11.05
N ARG A 82 8.18 4.75 10.81
CA ARG A 82 7.53 3.86 11.78
C ARG A 82 8.43 2.66 12.14
N LEU A 83 9.10 2.06 11.17
CA LEU A 83 10.03 0.94 11.40
C LEU A 83 11.24 1.37 12.24
N VAL A 84 11.74 2.59 12.05
CA VAL A 84 12.82 3.14 12.87
C VAL A 84 12.31 3.49 14.27
N CYS A 85 11.16 4.17 14.34
CA CYS A 85 10.54 4.58 15.60
C CYS A 85 10.18 3.38 16.47
N GLY A 86 9.61 2.32 15.91
CA GLY A 86 9.23 1.11 16.66
C GLY A 86 10.40 0.36 17.29
N ARG A 87 11.67 0.69 16.94
CA ARG A 87 12.85 0.18 17.64
C ARG A 87 13.28 1.03 18.84
N LEU A 88 12.87 2.30 18.87
CA LEU A 88 13.28 3.29 19.89
C LEU A 88 12.14 3.58 20.87
N ASP A 89 10.90 3.51 20.40
CA ASP A 89 9.69 3.85 21.13
C ASP A 89 9.16 2.64 21.89
N ARG A 90 9.50 2.57 23.18
CA ARG A 90 9.05 1.50 24.09
C ARG A 90 7.58 1.62 24.47
N LEU A 91 6.98 2.81 24.35
CA LEU A 91 5.61 3.09 24.76
C LEU A 91 4.61 2.99 23.59
N GLY A 92 5.10 2.94 22.35
CA GLY A 92 4.27 2.83 21.15
C GLY A 92 3.56 4.12 20.73
N ILE A 93 3.61 5.17 21.53
CA ILE A 93 2.89 6.44 21.32
C ILE A 93 3.37 7.14 20.05
N ALA A 94 4.69 7.25 19.86
CA ALA A 94 5.26 7.90 18.67
C ALA A 94 5.06 7.04 17.42
N THR A 95 5.10 5.72 17.58
CA THR A 95 4.84 4.75 16.52
C THR A 95 3.40 4.86 16.01
N ASP A 96 2.43 4.99 16.92
CA ASP A 96 1.01 5.17 16.60
C ASP A 96 0.74 6.54 15.96
N TYR A 97 1.36 7.60 16.48
CA TYR A 97 1.27 8.93 15.87
C TYR A 97 1.80 8.93 14.43
N LEU A 98 2.96 8.30 14.19
CA LEU A 98 3.53 8.17 12.84
C LEU A 98 2.65 7.32 11.93
N TRP A 99 2.00 6.29 12.47
CA TRP A 99 1.05 5.47 11.73
C TRP A 99 -0.19 6.27 11.30
N ASP A 100 -0.82 7.01 12.21
CA ASP A 100 -2.00 7.84 11.92
C ASP A 100 -1.67 8.92 10.87
N GLN A 101 -0.59 9.66 11.08
CA GLN A 101 -0.14 10.68 10.14
C GLN A 101 0.25 10.09 8.78
N GLY A 102 0.91 8.93 8.79
CA GLY A 102 1.30 8.22 7.58
C GLY A 102 0.10 7.74 6.78
N THR A 103 -0.89 7.18 7.46
CA THR A 103 -2.13 6.67 6.86
C THR A 103 -2.94 7.80 6.25
N LYS A 104 -3.13 8.93 6.95
CA LYS A 104 -3.81 10.12 6.40
C LYS A 104 -3.12 10.69 5.17
N ARG A 105 -1.79 10.76 5.18
CA ARG A 105 -1.03 11.26 4.03
C ARG A 105 -1.03 10.27 2.86
N PHE A 106 -1.01 8.98 3.16
CA PHE A 106 -1.16 7.92 2.16
C PHE A 106 -2.53 8.01 1.48
N ASP A 107 -3.61 8.11 2.25
CA ASP A 107 -4.98 8.23 1.77
C ASP A 107 -5.15 9.42 0.81
N ARG A 108 -4.74 10.63 1.24
CA ARG A 108 -4.80 11.83 0.39
C ARG A 108 -4.04 11.66 -0.93
N TYR A 109 -2.87 11.01 -0.88
CA TYR A 109 -2.10 10.76 -2.08
C TYR A 109 -2.79 9.75 -3.00
N SER A 110 -3.29 8.64 -2.46
CA SER A 110 -4.04 7.63 -3.21
C SER A 110 -5.27 8.23 -3.87
N ALA A 111 -6.02 9.10 -3.17
CA ALA A 111 -7.14 9.84 -3.75
C ALA A 111 -6.72 10.84 -4.84
N SER A 112 -5.53 11.46 -4.71
CA SER A 112 -5.02 12.41 -5.70
C SER A 112 -4.64 11.77 -7.02
N VAL A 113 -4.31 10.48 -7.04
CA VAL A 113 -3.91 9.77 -8.27
C VAL A 113 -5.10 9.19 -9.03
N LEU A 114 -6.29 9.11 -8.43
CA LEU A 114 -7.51 8.58 -9.05
C LEU A 114 -8.05 9.51 -10.13
N ARG A 115 -8.40 8.93 -11.28
CA ARG A 115 -9.02 9.60 -12.43
C ARG A 115 -10.52 9.31 -12.47
N PRO A 116 -11.33 10.14 -13.14
CA PRO A 116 -12.73 9.81 -13.41
C PRO A 116 -12.84 8.45 -14.12
N GLY A 117 -13.72 7.57 -13.63
CA GLY A 117 -13.92 6.22 -14.16
C GLY A 117 -12.93 5.15 -13.64
N ASP A 118 -12.03 5.51 -12.71
CA ASP A 118 -11.23 4.53 -11.98
C ASP A 118 -12.03 3.88 -10.84
N THR A 119 -11.84 2.59 -10.67
CA THR A 119 -12.20 1.86 -9.44
C THR A 119 -11.02 1.88 -8.47
N ALA A 120 -11.28 2.19 -7.20
CA ALA A 120 -10.28 2.08 -6.14
C ALA A 120 -10.41 0.73 -5.43
N TYR A 121 -9.33 -0.04 -5.36
CA TYR A 121 -9.23 -1.28 -4.57
C TYR A 121 -8.26 -1.06 -3.42
N GLY A 122 -8.72 -1.08 -2.17
CA GLY A 122 -7.87 -0.78 -1.03
C GLY A 122 -8.51 -1.03 0.32
N TYR A 123 -7.73 -0.83 1.37
CA TYR A 123 -8.20 -0.95 2.75
C TYR A 123 -8.98 0.31 3.18
N GLU A 124 -9.84 0.22 4.21
CA GLU A 124 -10.71 1.30 4.73
C GLU A 124 -10.07 2.70 4.74
N TYR A 125 -8.82 2.80 5.20
CA TYR A 125 -8.11 4.07 5.32
C TYR A 125 -7.44 4.58 4.03
N GLY A 126 -7.46 3.82 2.92
CA GLY A 126 -6.91 4.20 1.62
C GLY A 126 -7.95 4.67 0.60
N CYS A 127 -9.23 4.64 0.97
CA CYS A 127 -10.36 5.00 0.13
C CYS A 127 -11.28 6.05 0.77
N LEU A 128 -10.97 6.53 1.99
CA LEU A 128 -11.84 7.48 2.69
C LEU A 128 -11.81 8.87 2.01
N ALA A 129 -10.63 9.35 1.62
CA ALA A 129 -10.52 10.59 0.84
C ALA A 129 -11.17 10.50 -0.54
N PHE A 130 -11.36 9.29 -1.09
CA PHE A 130 -12.12 9.09 -2.33
C PHE A 130 -13.62 9.26 -2.10
N LEU A 131 -14.15 8.68 -1.02
CA LEU A 131 -15.56 8.83 -0.63
C LEU A 131 -15.91 10.30 -0.34
N ASN A 132 -14.96 11.07 0.18
CA ASN A 132 -15.17 12.48 0.54
C ASN A 132 -14.92 13.46 -0.62
N LYS A 133 -14.64 13.00 -1.85
CA LYS A 133 -14.37 13.89 -2.99
C LYS A 133 -15.69 14.44 -3.56
N PRO A 134 -15.90 15.78 -3.64
CA PRO A 134 -17.14 16.36 -4.15
C PRO A 134 -17.36 15.95 -5.62
N GLY A 135 -18.60 15.54 -5.96
CA GLY A 135 -18.97 15.13 -7.32
C GLY A 135 -18.92 13.62 -7.59
N ASN A 136 -18.47 12.82 -6.63
CA ASN A 136 -18.48 11.35 -6.74
C ASN A 136 -19.85 10.79 -6.31
N LEU A 137 -20.88 11.00 -7.13
CA LEU A 137 -22.26 10.51 -6.91
C LEU A 137 -22.48 9.04 -7.31
N ALA A 138 -21.46 8.19 -7.18
CA ALA A 138 -21.64 6.75 -7.27
C ALA A 138 -21.85 6.21 -5.86
N THR A 139 -23.07 5.78 -5.56
CA THR A 139 -23.47 5.16 -4.30
C THR A 139 -22.44 4.09 -3.90
N PRO A 140 -21.75 4.20 -2.74
CA PRO A 140 -20.78 3.20 -2.33
C PRO A 140 -21.51 1.88 -2.06
N ARG A 141 -21.37 0.89 -2.96
CA ARG A 141 -21.77 -0.49 -2.67
C ARG A 141 -20.65 -1.15 -1.88
N CYS A 142 -20.71 -0.98 -0.57
CA CYS A 142 -19.84 -1.66 0.37
C CYS A 142 -20.27 -3.13 0.47
N THR A 143 -19.64 -4.03 -0.28
CA THR A 143 -19.81 -5.47 -0.06
C THR A 143 -18.77 -5.94 0.95
N ARG A 144 -19.21 -6.21 2.18
CA ARG A 144 -18.37 -6.86 3.20
C ARG A 144 -17.93 -8.24 2.68
N SER A 145 -16.63 -8.47 2.59
CA SER A 145 -16.09 -9.83 2.46
C SER A 145 -16.50 -10.64 3.70
N PRO A 146 -17.02 -11.88 3.57
CA PRO A 146 -17.51 -12.67 4.70
C PRO A 146 -16.40 -13.25 5.59
N VAL A 147 -15.13 -12.95 5.32
CA VAL A 147 -13.99 -13.43 6.11
C VAL A 147 -13.87 -12.61 7.40
N ARG A 148 -14.64 -13.02 8.42
CA ARG A 148 -14.52 -12.57 9.82
C ARG A 148 -13.12 -12.93 10.35
N HIS A 149 -12.13 -12.11 10.04
CA HIS A 149 -10.85 -11.88 10.74
C HIS A 149 -9.83 -11.08 9.90
N MET A 150 -10.19 -10.70 8.67
CA MET A 150 -9.44 -9.70 7.90
C MET A 150 -10.43 -8.59 7.52
N THR A 151 -10.42 -7.49 8.26
CA THR A 151 -10.97 -6.21 7.78
C THR A 151 -10.29 -5.95 6.44
N GLY A 152 -11.03 -6.05 5.35
CA GLY A 152 -10.53 -5.91 3.99
C GLY A 152 -11.76 -5.68 3.14
N ILE A 153 -12.04 -4.42 2.86
CA ILE A 153 -13.19 -4.03 2.05
C ILE A 153 -12.73 -4.06 0.60
N THR A 154 -13.32 -4.93 -0.20
CA THR A 154 -13.24 -4.85 -1.65
C THR A 154 -14.23 -3.79 -2.09
N ILE A 155 -13.74 -2.69 -2.68
CA ILE A 155 -14.57 -1.68 -3.33
C ILE A 155 -14.47 -1.95 -4.84
N CYS A 156 -15.62 -2.26 -5.46
CA CYS A 156 -15.75 -2.50 -6.90
C CYS A 156 -15.92 -1.19 -7.67
#